data_AF-A0A286TZ64-F1
#
_entry.id   AF-A0A286TZ64-F1
#
_cell.length_a   1.000
_cell.length_b   1.000
_cell.length_c   1.000
_cell.angle_alpha   90.00
_cell.angle_beta   90.00
_cell.angle_gamma   90.00
#
_symmetry.space_group_name_H-M   'P 1'
#
loop_
_entity.id
_entity.type
_entity.pdbx_description
1 polymer ?
#
loop_
_entity_poly.entity_id
_entity_poly.type
_entity_poly.pdbx_seq_one_letter_code
_entity_poly.pdbx_strand_id
1 'polypeptide(L)' 'MSKVLTIRLPEDIESKIRIKARLKHRSVSEQIKKYIYEAMISEENPDLPLRFIRETLEAKQRLKQDWEQNMNLAQLNE' A
#
# COMPACT_ATOMS: atom_id res chain seq x y z
N MET A 1 8.94 -15.83 -6.53
CA MET A 1 8.33 -15.93 -7.89
C MET A 1 7.19 -14.94 -7.99
N SER A 2 7.19 -14.07 -9.00
CA SER A 2 6.01 -13.26 -9.33
C SER A 2 5.00 -14.14 -10.07
N LYS A 3 3.72 -14.09 -9.67
CA LYS A 3 2.61 -14.73 -10.37
C LYS A 3 1.72 -13.65 -10.98
N VAL A 4 1.26 -13.87 -12.21
CA VAL A 4 0.31 -12.99 -12.89
C VAL A 4 -1.11 -13.47 -12.57
N LEU A 5 -1.94 -12.58 -12.06
CA LEU A 5 -3.36 -12.82 -11.82
C LEU A 5 -4.16 -11.87 -12.71
N THR A 6 -5.01 -12.42 -13.57
CA THR A 6 -5.92 -11.64 -14.41
C THR A 6 -7.29 -11.58 -13.74
N ILE A 7 -7.78 -10.37 -13.52
CA ILE A 7 -9.10 -10.12 -12.91
C ILE A 7 -9.95 -9.29 -13.87
N ARG A 8 -11.24 -9.65 -13.99
CA ARG A 8 -12.22 -8.81 -14.67
C ARG A 8 -12.79 -7.81 -13.68
N LEU A 9 -12.78 -6.54 -14.05
CA LEU A 9 -13.31 -5.45 -13.25
C LEU A 9 -14.35 -4.68 -14.07
N PRO A 10 -15.42 -4.18 -13.44
CA PRO A 10 -16.26 -3.16 -14.04
C PRO A 10 -15.45 -1.92 -14.41
N GLU A 11 -15.83 -1.25 -15.50
CA GLU A 11 -15.11 -0.09 -16.03
C GLU A 11 -15.03 1.07 -15.02
N ASP A 12 -16.09 1.30 -14.25
CA ASP A 12 -16.14 2.36 -13.26
C ASP A 12 -15.14 2.11 -12.11
N ILE A 13 -15.01 0.85 -11.67
CA ILE A 13 -14.05 0.44 -10.64
C ILE A 13 -12.63 0.55 -11.17
N GLU A 14 -12.37 0.08 -12.39
CA GLU A 14 -11.06 0.18 -13.01
C GLU A 14 -10.60 1.64 -13.13
N SER A 15 -11.48 2.52 -13.59
CA SER A 15 -11.22 3.95 -13.72
C SER A 15 -10.90 4.60 -12.37
N LYS A 16 -11.70 4.31 -11.32
CA LYS A 16 -11.45 4.80 -9.95
C LYS A 16 -10.08 4.36 -9.42
N ILE A 17 -9.72 3.08 -9.61
CA ILE A 17 -8.43 2.54 -9.16
C ILE A 17 -7.28 3.23 -9.91
N ARG A 18 -7.41 3.42 -11.22
CA ARG A 18 -6.38 4.04 -12.06
C ARG A 18 -6.13 5.51 -11.66
N ILE A 19 -7.20 6.26 -11.37
CA ILE A 19 -7.10 7.63 -10.83
C ILE A 19 -6.38 7.63 -9.47
N LYS A 20 -6.77 6.74 -8.55
CA LYS A 20 -6.17 6.67 -7.21
C LYS A 20 -4.70 6.26 -7.26
N ALA A 21 -4.34 5.32 -8.12
CA ALA A 21 -2.96 4.89 -8.34
C ALA A 21 -2.09 6.06 -8.81
N ARG A 22 -2.58 6.85 -9.79
CA ARG A 22 -1.90 8.08 -10.27
C ARG A 22 -1.71 9.09 -9.15
N LEU A 23 -2.76 9.40 -8.38
CA LEU A 23 -2.68 10.36 -7.27
C LEU A 23 -1.71 9.93 -6.15
N LYS A 24 -1.49 8.62 -6.00
CA LYS A 24 -0.58 8.06 -4.98
C LYS A 24 0.80 7.73 -5.54
N HIS A 25 1.09 8.08 -6.80
CA HIS A 25 2.35 7.76 -7.49
C HIS A 25 2.70 6.26 -7.42
N ARG A 26 1.70 5.38 -7.57
CA ARG A 26 1.85 3.92 -7.56
C ARG A 26 1.36 3.31 -8.86
N SER A 27 1.83 2.10 -9.18
CA SER A 27 1.23 1.32 -10.26
C SER A 27 -0.20 0.88 -9.90
N VAL A 28 -1.01 0.57 -10.92
CA VAL A 28 -2.37 0.03 -10.73
C VAL A 28 -2.33 -1.26 -9.91
N SER A 29 -1.37 -2.15 -10.22
CA SER A 29 -1.18 -3.41 -9.50
C SER A 29 -0.85 -3.20 -8.02
N GLU A 30 0.02 -2.24 -7.68
CA GLU A 30 0.31 -1.91 -6.28
C GLU A 30 -0.88 -1.30 -5.56
N GLN A 31 -1.65 -0.47 -6.25
CA GLN A 31 -2.85 0.12 -5.67
C GLN A 31 -3.90 -0.95 -5.35
N ILE A 32 -4.09 -1.93 -6.25
CA ILE A 32 -4.97 -3.09 -6.02
C ILE A 32 -4.47 -3.92 -4.84
N LYS A 33 -3.17 -4.24 -4.79
CA LYS A 33 -2.57 -4.97 -3.66
C LYS A 33 -2.81 -4.26 -2.33
N LYS A 34 -2.62 -2.93 -2.29
CA LYS A 34 -2.87 -2.13 -1.09
C LYS A 34 -4.33 -2.22 -0.65
N TYR A 35 -5.29 -2.10 -1.57
CA TYR A 35 -6.71 -2.24 -1.23
C TYR A 35 -7.08 -3.64 -0.72
N ILE A 36 -6.55 -4.70 -1.34
CA ILE A 36 -6.78 -6.07 -0.88
C ILE A 36 -6.20 -6.25 0.53
N TYR A 37 -4.98 -5.79 0.76
CA TYR A 37 -4.35 -5.89 2.07
C TYR A 37 -5.10 -5.12 3.17
N GLU A 38 -5.55 -3.89 2.87
CA GLU A 38 -6.39 -3.11 3.78
C GLU A 38 -7.74 -3.80 4.07
N ALA A 39 -8.35 -4.40 3.05
CA ALA A 39 -9.61 -5.13 3.20
C ALA A 39 -9.45 -6.36 4.10
N MET A 40 -8.38 -7.15 3.93
CA MET A 40 -8.11 -8.31 4.77
C MET A 40 -7.92 -7.91 6.24
N ILE A 41 -7.16 -6.84 6.52
CA ILE A 41 -6.99 -6.36 7.90
C ILE A 41 -8.33 -5.88 8.48
N SER A 42 -9.14 -5.18 7.67
CA SER A 42 -10.45 -4.70 8.10
C SER A 42 -11.43 -5.85 8.36
N GLU A 43 -11.34 -6.94 7.62
CA GLU A 43 -12.15 -8.15 7.82
C GLU A 43 -11.73 -8.88 9.11
N GLU A 44 -10.43 -8.98 9.38
CA GLU A 44 -9.89 -9.57 10.62
C GLU A 44 -10.14 -8.68 11.85
N ASN A 45 -10.33 -7.38 11.66
CA ASN A 45 -10.50 -6.38 12.73
C ASN A 45 -11.69 -5.46 12.41
N PRO A 46 -12.94 -5.96 12.47
CA PRO A 46 -14.13 -5.21 12.03
C PRO A 46 -14.39 -3.95 12.87
N ASP A 47 -13.92 -3.93 14.12
CA ASP A 47 -14.10 -2.81 15.05
C ASP A 47 -13.16 -1.63 14.75
N LEU A 48 -12.12 -1.86 13.94
CA LEU A 48 -11.14 -0.83 13.60
C LEU A 48 -11.57 -0.05 12.35
N PRO A 49 -11.74 1.27 12.44
CA PRO A 49 -12.04 2.08 11.26
C PRO A 49 -10.92 1.96 10.21
N LEU A 50 -11.31 1.77 8.95
CA LEU A 50 -10.37 1.67 7.82
C LEU A 50 -9.36 2.84 7.76
N ARG A 51 -9.80 4.03 8.16
CA ARG A 51 -8.93 5.22 8.25
C ARG A 51 -7.78 5.01 9.24
N PHE A 52 -8.06 4.45 10.42
CA PHE A 52 -7.06 4.17 11.45
C PHE A 52 -6.05 3.12 10.96
N ILE A 53 -6.53 2.07 10.29
CA ILE A 53 -5.67 1.05 9.66
C ILE A 53 -4.72 1.71 8.66
N ARG A 54 -5.24 2.55 7.77
CA ARG A 54 -4.44 3.26 6.75
C ARG A 54 -3.37 4.15 7.35
N GLU A 55 -3.75 5.02 8.29
CA GLU A 55 -2.83 5.95 8.94
C GLU A 55 -1.71 5.20 9.68
N THR A 56 -2.06 4.11 10.37
CA THR A 56 -1.10 3.25 11.07
C THR A 56 -0.13 2.57 10.10
N LEU A 57 -0.62 2.00 9.00
CA LEU A 57 0.23 1.36 7.99
C LEU A 57 1.18 2.37 7.31
N GLU A 58 0.69 3.56 7.00
CA GLU A 58 1.51 4.63 6.42
C GLU A 58 2.58 5.12 7.42
N ALA A 59 2.23 5.27 8.71
CA ALA A 59 3.19 5.61 9.75
C ALA A 59 4.28 4.54 9.90
N LYS A 60 3.91 3.25 9.95
CA LYS A 60 4.87 2.14 10.00
C LYS A 60 5.81 2.13 8.80
N GLN A 61 5.29 2.39 7.60
CA GLN A 61 6.11 2.41 6.39
C GLN A 61 7.09 3.59 6.39
N ARG A 62 6.69 4.77 6.85
CA ARG A 62 7.57 5.93 7.01
C ARG A 62 8.70 5.64 8.00
N LEU A 63 8.37 5.12 9.18
CA LEU A 63 9.37 4.74 10.18
C LEU A 63 10.38 3.75 9.58
N LYS A 64 9.92 2.72 8.87
CA LYS A 64 10.81 1.76 8.23
C LYS A 64 11.76 2.44 7.22
N GLN A 65 11.24 3.33 6.38
CA GLN A 65 12.05 4.07 5.39
C GLN A 65 13.08 4.98 6.07
N ASP A 66 12.67 5.71 7.11
CA ASP A 66 13.57 6.59 7.86
C ASP A 66 14.71 5.79 8.51
N TRP A 67 14.40 4.60 9.05
CA TRP A 67 15.40 3.71 9.65
C TRP A 67 16.37 3.14 8.62
N GLU A 68 15.87 2.71 7.46
CA GLU A 68 16.69 2.23 6.35
C GLU A 68 17.61 3.33 5.79
N GLN A 69 17.11 4.57 5.67
CA GLN A 69 17.91 5.72 5.24
C GLN A 69 19.02 6.05 6.23
N ASN A 70 18.73 6.06 7.53
CA ASN A 70 19.71 6.36 8.56
C ASN A 70 20.80 5.28 8.66
N MET A 71 20.45 4.00 8.51
CA MET A 71 21.43 2.91 8.44
C MET A 71 22.36 3.05 7.23
N ASN A 72 21.83 3.35 6.05
CA ASN A 72 22.63 3.53 4.85
C ASN A 72 23.61 4.71 4.97
N LEU A 73 23.20 5.80 5.63
CA LEU A 73 24.08 6.95 5.89
C LEU A 73 25.19 6.63 6.90
N ALA A 74 24.92 5.77 7.89
CA ALA A 74 25.94 5.32 8.83
C ALA A 74 27.02 4.45 8.13
N GLN A 75 26.61 3.61 7.18
CA GLN A 75 27.51 2.70 6.45
C GLN A 75 28.35 3.39 5.36
N LEU A 76 28.00 4.60 4.93
CA LEU A 76 28.76 5.39 3.95
C LEU A 76 29.84 6.28 4.60
N ASN A 77 29.80 6.44 5.93
CA ASN A 77 30.73 7.26 6.70
C ASN A 77 31.78 6.43 7.48
N GLU A 78 31.84 5.11 7.23
CA GLU A 78 32.88 4.17 7.67
C GLU A 78 33.74 3.73 6.48
#